data_AF-A0A2P0QL44-F1
#
_entry.id   AF-A0A2P0QL44-F1
#
_cell.length_a   1.000
_cell.length_b   1.000
_cell.length_c   1.000
_cell.angle_alpha   90.00
_cell.angle_beta   90.00
_cell.angle_gamma   90.00
#
_symmetry.space_group_name_H-M   'P 1'
#
loop_
_entity.id
_entity.type
_entity.pdbx_description
1 polymer ?
#
loop_
_entity_poly.entity_id
_entity_poly.type
_entity_poly.pdbx_seq_one_letter_code
_entity_poly.pdbx_strand_id
1 'polypeptide(L)'
;VAAFIAAGSPEALLTRHGLDLANVAKIKVALGKFDFKTVGELVSDKEIDAFTIAGTPEMVKAKCAELTKTGVTQIIFGSPLGPDMTNSIRLLGKYVV
;
A
#
# COMPACT_ATOMS: atom_id res chain seq x y z
N VAL A 1 -0.06 -6.60 0.42
CA VAL A 1 -0.42 -5.76 1.60
C VAL A 1 -1.66 -4.89 1.32
N ALA A 2 -1.71 -4.12 0.23
CA ALA A 2 -2.86 -3.27 -0.14
C ALA A 2 -4.22 -3.99 -0.03
N ALA A 3 -4.34 -5.19 -0.61
CA ALA A 3 -5.53 -6.02 -0.52
C ALA A 3 -6.02 -6.28 0.92
N PHE A 4 -5.10 -6.60 1.83
CA PHE A 4 -5.43 -6.89 3.23
C PHE A 4 -5.93 -5.63 3.94
N ILE A 5 -5.29 -4.48 3.69
CA ILE A 5 -5.71 -3.20 4.27
C ILE A 5 -7.08 -2.83 3.71
N ALA A 6 -7.29 -2.90 2.39
CA ALA A 6 -8.59 -2.62 1.76
C ALA A 6 -9.70 -3.51 2.34
N ALA A 7 -9.48 -4.83 2.40
CA ALA A 7 -10.48 -5.77 2.91
C ALA A 7 -10.78 -5.63 4.41
N GLY A 8 -9.82 -5.12 5.20
CA GLY A 8 -9.96 -4.87 6.64
C GLY A 8 -10.40 -3.45 7.01
N SER A 9 -10.47 -2.54 6.03
CA SER A 9 -10.79 -1.13 6.27
C SER A 9 -12.30 -0.89 6.39
N PRO A 10 -12.73 0.08 7.23
CA PRO A 10 -14.12 0.50 7.30
C PRO A 10 -14.55 1.23 6.03
N GLU A 11 -15.84 1.16 5.68
CA GLU A 11 -16.39 1.74 4.46
C GLU A 11 -16.10 3.24 4.31
N ALA A 12 -16.21 4.00 5.40
CA ALA A 12 -15.91 5.44 5.39
C ALA A 12 -14.47 5.75 4.92
N LEU A 13 -13.50 4.88 5.23
CA LEU A 13 -12.11 5.03 4.79
C LEU A 13 -11.97 4.70 3.30
N LEU A 14 -12.65 3.65 2.82
CA LEU A 14 -12.66 3.24 1.42
C LEU A 14 -13.26 4.34 0.54
N THR A 15 -14.41 4.89 0.95
CA THR A 15 -15.09 5.99 0.26
C THR A 15 -14.25 7.26 0.25
N ARG A 16 -13.57 7.59 1.37
CA ARG A 16 -12.66 8.74 1.44
C ARG A 16 -11.53 8.66 0.41
N HIS A 17 -11.06 7.46 0.11
CA HIS A 17 -10.01 7.19 -0.88
C HIS A 17 -10.57 6.89 -2.28
N GLY A 18 -11.88 6.99 -2.50
CA GLY A 18 -12.50 6.78 -3.81
C GLY A 18 -12.38 5.34 -4.34
N LEU A 19 -12.32 4.37 -3.43
CA LEU A 19 -12.22 2.95 -3.77
C LEU A 19 -13.59 2.37 -4.08
N ASP A 20 -13.64 1.44 -5.05
CA ASP A 20 -14.87 0.74 -5.42
C ASP A 20 -15.20 -0.31 -4.36
N LEU A 21 -16.27 -0.06 -3.58
CA LEU A 21 -16.74 -0.96 -2.53
C LEU A 21 -17.09 -2.35 -3.07
N ALA A 22 -17.62 -2.44 -4.30
CA ALA A 22 -17.94 -3.72 -4.91
C ALA A 22 -16.66 -4.50 -5.28
N ASN A 23 -15.62 -3.80 -5.76
CA ASN A 23 -14.31 -4.41 -6.00
C ASN A 23 -13.65 -4.86 -4.69
N VAL A 24 -13.65 -4.02 -3.66
CA VAL A 24 -13.11 -4.37 -2.33
C VAL A 24 -13.84 -5.59 -1.74
N ALA A 25 -15.15 -5.71 -1.94
CA ALA A 25 -15.90 -6.91 -1.53
C ALA A 25 -15.40 -8.17 -2.26
N LYS A 26 -15.10 -8.10 -3.57
CA LYS A 26 -14.50 -9.22 -4.32
C LYS A 26 -13.11 -9.58 -3.78
N ILE A 27 -12.27 -8.58 -3.49
CA ILE A 27 -10.94 -8.77 -2.88
C ILE A 27 -11.09 -9.52 -1.55
N LYS A 28 -12.04 -9.10 -0.70
CA LYS A 28 -12.31 -9.73 0.60
C LYS A 28 -12.73 -11.20 0.46
N VAL A 29 -13.60 -11.52 -0.50
CA VAL A 29 -14.01 -12.90 -0.78
C VAL A 29 -12.83 -13.75 -1.25
N ALA A 30 -12.00 -13.24 -2.16
CA ALA A 30 -10.84 -13.96 -2.67
C ALA A 30 -9.79 -14.20 -1.57
N LEU A 31 -9.52 -13.19 -0.72
CA LEU A 31 -8.64 -13.32 0.45
C LEU A 31 -9.14 -14.39 1.43
N GLY A 32 -10.45 -14.42 1.72
CA GLY A 32 -11.03 -15.44 2.60
C GLY A 32 -10.90 -16.88 2.09
N LYS A 33 -10.66 -17.04 0.78
CA LYS A 33 -10.41 -18.34 0.12
C LYS A 33 -8.91 -18.62 -0.09
N PHE A 34 -8.02 -17.74 0.37
CA PHE A 34 -6.59 -17.80 0.08
C PHE A 34 -6.25 -17.80 -1.43
N ASP A 35 -7.14 -17.23 -2.26
CA ASP A 35 -6.96 -17.13 -3.71
C ASP A 35 -6.14 -15.89 -4.06
N PHE A 36 -4.83 -15.96 -3.80
CA PHE A 36 -3.91 -14.83 -4.01
C PHE A 36 -3.75 -14.45 -5.48
N LYS A 37 -4.03 -15.36 -6.41
CA LYS A 37 -4.00 -15.07 -7.84
C LYS A 37 -5.10 -14.07 -8.19
N THR A 38 -6.35 -14.40 -7.85
CA THR A 38 -7.49 -13.51 -8.08
C THR A 38 -7.34 -12.20 -7.31
N VAL A 39 -6.79 -12.23 -6.08
CA VAL A 39 -6.49 -11.00 -5.33
C VAL A 39 -5.53 -10.09 -6.11
N GLY A 40 -4.47 -10.66 -6.69
CA GLY A 40 -3.51 -9.88 -7.50
C GLY A 40 -4.15 -9.25 -8.73
N GLU A 41 -5.14 -9.90 -9.35
CA GLU A 41 -5.88 -9.38 -10.51
C GLU A 41 -6.89 -8.28 -10.14
N LEU A 42 -7.43 -8.31 -8.92
CA LEU A 42 -8.45 -7.36 -8.45
C LEU A 42 -7.87 -6.09 -7.81
N VAL A 43 -6.65 -6.15 -7.26
CA VAL A 43 -5.98 -4.99 -6.68
C VAL A 43 -5.57 -4.05 -7.81
N SER A 44 -6.11 -2.83 -7.82
CA SER A 44 -5.75 -1.80 -8.79
C SER A 44 -4.72 -0.83 -8.22
N ASP A 45 -4.20 0.05 -9.07
CA ASP A 45 -3.33 1.15 -8.68
C ASP A 45 -3.97 2.04 -7.61
N LYS A 46 -5.30 2.16 -7.56
CA LYS A 46 -6.00 2.94 -6.53
C LYS A 46 -5.82 2.33 -5.13
N GLU A 47 -5.99 1.02 -4.97
CA GLU A 47 -5.76 0.36 -3.68
C GLU A 47 -4.29 0.44 -3.27
N ILE A 48 -3.36 0.35 -4.23
CA ILE A 48 -1.93 0.49 -3.99
C ILE A 48 -1.61 1.92 -3.54
N ASP A 49 -2.10 2.93 -4.23
CA ASP A 49 -1.84 4.33 -3.91
C ASP A 49 -2.47 4.78 -2.60
N ALA A 50 -3.67 4.27 -2.28
CA ALA A 50 -4.39 4.61 -1.06
C ALA A 50 -3.73 4.01 0.20
N PHE A 51 -3.18 2.80 0.09
CA PHE A 51 -2.76 2.01 1.26
C PHE A 51 -1.28 1.64 1.30
N THR A 52 -0.48 2.07 0.34
CA THR A 52 0.96 1.77 0.32
C THR A 52 1.80 2.97 -0.11
N ILE A 53 3.07 2.92 0.27
CA ILE A 53 4.13 3.78 -0.27
C ILE A 53 5.01 2.87 -1.11
N ALA A 54 4.79 2.86 -2.43
CA ALA A 54 5.47 1.98 -3.37
C ALA A 54 5.86 2.75 -4.64
N GLY A 55 6.92 2.29 -5.30
CA GLY A 55 7.43 2.89 -6.53
C GLY A 55 8.95 3.01 -6.54
N THR A 56 9.47 3.94 -7.35
CA THR A 56 10.89 4.26 -7.37
C THR A 56 11.30 5.00 -6.08
N PRO A 57 12.60 5.08 -5.76
CA PRO A 57 13.07 5.84 -4.60
C PRO A 57 12.58 7.30 -4.57
N GLU A 58 12.49 7.95 -5.73
CA GLU A 58 12.01 9.33 -5.85
C GLU A 58 10.52 9.45 -5.48
N MET A 59 9.69 8.50 -5.95
CA MET A 59 8.27 8.44 -5.60
C MET A 59 8.09 8.21 -4.10
N VAL A 60 8.84 7.27 -3.52
CA VAL A 60 8.80 6.97 -2.09
C VAL A 60 9.22 8.20 -1.28
N LYS A 61 10.31 8.87 -1.66
CA LYS A 61 10.79 10.09 -1.02
C LYS A 61 9.76 11.21 -1.06
N ALA A 62 9.12 11.43 -2.20
CA ALA A 62 8.08 12.44 -2.33
C ALA A 62 6.89 12.14 -1.41
N LYS A 63 6.40 10.89 -1.38
CA LYS A 63 5.31 10.48 -0.48
C LYS A 63 5.71 10.63 1.00
N CYS A 64 6.94 10.28 1.38
CA CYS A 64 7.45 10.50 2.74
C CYS A 64 7.46 11.98 3.13
N ALA A 65 7.93 12.85 2.23
CA ALA A 65 7.95 14.29 2.47
C ALA A 65 6.55 14.88 2.68
N GLU A 66 5.55 14.43 1.91
CA GLU A 66 4.16 14.84 2.10
C GLU A 66 3.61 14.40 3.46
N LEU A 67 3.93 13.17 3.91
CA LEU A 67 3.52 12.70 5.24
C LEU A 67 4.16 13.52 6.37
N THR A 68 5.44 13.88 6.24
CA THR A 68 6.11 14.74 7.23
C THR A 68 5.44 16.11 7.33
N LYS A 69 4.96 16.68 6.21
CA LYS A 69 4.22 17.96 6.22
C LYS A 69 2.89 17.87 6.97
N THR A 70 2.28 16.69 7.07
CA THR A 70 1.06 16.49 7.87
C THR A 70 1.34 16.26 9.36
N GLY A 71 2.60 16.39 9.80
CA GLY A 71 3.02 16.21 11.19
C GLY A 71 3.50 14.80 11.54
N VAL A 72 3.68 13.90 10.56
CA VAL A 72 4.28 12.58 10.82
C VAL A 72 5.76 12.76 11.17
N THR A 73 6.17 12.29 12.33
CA THR A 73 7.55 12.40 12.84
C THR A 73 8.38 11.12 12.66
N GLN A 74 7.73 9.99 12.41
CA GLN A 74 8.39 8.70 12.22
C GLN A 74 7.70 7.92 11.11
N ILE A 75 8.51 7.42 10.17
CA ILE A 75 8.06 6.56 9.07
C ILE A 75 8.72 5.20 9.23
N ILE A 76 7.91 4.16 9.32
CA ILE A 76 8.38 2.77 9.43
C ILE A 76 8.10 2.07 8.10
N PHE A 77 9.15 1.66 7.41
CA PHE A 77 9.02 0.86 6.19
C PHE A 77 8.69 -0.58 6.56
N GLY A 78 7.43 -0.95 6.45
CA GLY A 78 6.91 -2.28 6.77
C GLY A 78 6.95 -3.27 5.60
N SER A 79 6.41 -4.46 5.83
CA SER A 79 6.30 -5.52 4.81
C SER A 79 5.55 -5.03 3.56
N PRO A 80 6.03 -5.35 2.34
CA PRO A 80 7.15 -6.26 2.05
C PRO A 80 8.54 -5.62 2.03
N LEU A 81 8.69 -4.33 2.34
CA LEU A 81 9.85 -3.46 2.04
C LEU A 81 10.12 -3.28 0.54
N GLY A 82 10.13 -4.38 -0.21
CA GLY A 82 10.24 -4.44 -1.65
C GLY A 82 10.45 -5.89 -2.11
N PRO A 83 10.72 -6.13 -3.40
CA PRO A 83 10.84 -7.49 -3.95
C PRO A 83 12.06 -8.25 -3.41
N ASP A 84 13.14 -7.53 -3.11
CA ASP A 84 14.32 -8.05 -2.41
C ASP A 84 14.56 -7.19 -1.17
N MET A 85 14.43 -7.79 0.01
CA MET A 85 14.46 -7.06 1.28
C MET A 85 15.79 -6.34 1.49
N THR A 86 16.92 -6.98 1.22
CA THR A 86 18.26 -6.43 1.46
C THR A 86 18.53 -5.24 0.54
N ASN A 87 18.25 -5.38 -0.74
CA ASN A 87 18.42 -4.31 -1.72
C ASN A 87 17.44 -3.16 -1.46
N SER A 88 16.21 -3.46 -1.05
CA SER A 88 15.21 -2.43 -0.71
C SER A 88 15.65 -1.59 0.48
N ILE A 89 16.18 -2.22 1.55
CA ILE A 89 16.75 -1.49 2.69
C ILE A 89 17.91 -0.59 2.26
N ARG A 90 18.80 -1.08 1.38
CA ARG A 90 19.92 -0.27 0.85
C ARG A 90 19.44 0.90 0.00
N LEU A 91 18.41 0.71 -0.83
CA LEU A 91 17.82 1.78 -1.63
C LEU A 91 17.19 2.86 -0.76
N LEU A 92 16.39 2.45 0.24
CA LEU A 92 15.78 3.36 1.21
C LEU A 92 16.83 4.18 1.95
N GLY A 93 17.87 3.53 2.48
CA GLY A 93 18.94 4.20 3.20
C GLY A 93 19.86 5.09 2.33
N LYS A 94 19.90 4.87 1.01
CA LYS A 94 20.74 5.66 0.10
C LYS A 94 20.01 6.88 -0.48
N TYR A 95 18.72 6.74 -0.78
CA TYR A 95 18.01 7.72 -1.60
C TYR A 95 16.83 8.39 -0.89
N VAL A 96 16.29 7.78 0.17
CA VAL A 96 15.07 8.25 0.84
C VAL A 96 15.38 8.91 2.19
N VAL A 97 16.12 8.20 3.05
CA VAL A 97 16.64 8.71 4.34
C VAL A 97 17.86 9.59 4.09
#